data_AF-A0A7V1EP66-F1
#
_entry.id   AF-A0A7V1EP66-F1
#
_cell.length_a   1.000
_cell.length_b   1.000
_cell.length_c   1.000
_cell.angle_alpha   90.00
_cell.angle_beta   90.00
_cell.angle_gamma   90.00
#
_symmetry.space_group_name_H-M   'P 1'
#
loop_
_entity.id
_entity.type
_entity.pdbx_description
1 polymer ?
#
loop_
_entity_poly.entity_id
_entity_poly.type
_entity_poly.pdbx_seq_one_letter_code
_entity_poly.pdbx_strand_id
1 'polypeptide(L)'
;NRMGPMVIPALLAFGLTFVRELVKDMADIEGDTKAGLNTFPVKFGMHKSGYIAIVAAFIIGLGSLVPFLKGYYGLPYLIILVLGVEIPLAMIVFSFLKSPEIEQAKRFSGVLKFSTIAGLMAFFIDNYVS
;
A
#
# COMPACT_ATOMS: atom_id res chain seq x y z
N ASN A 1 -8.78 27.02 9.08
CA ASN A 1 -9.41 25.71 9.33
C ASN A 1 -8.37 24.61 9.09
N ARG A 2 -7.63 24.16 10.11
CA ARG A 2 -6.42 23.31 9.96
C ARG A 2 -6.67 21.80 9.92
N MET A 3 -7.92 21.33 9.99
CA MET A 3 -8.27 19.89 9.99
C MET A 3 -8.41 19.29 8.59
N GLY A 4 -8.81 20.09 7.58
CA GLY A 4 -8.96 19.62 6.20
C GLY A 4 -7.71 19.01 5.53
N PRO A 5 -6.48 19.51 5.76
CA PRO A 5 -5.28 18.98 5.12
C PRO A 5 -4.82 17.63 5.67
N MET A 6 -5.20 17.22 6.89
CA MET A 6 -4.74 15.96 7.50
C MET A 6 -5.60 14.74 7.12
N VAL A 7 -6.82 14.97 6.64
CA VAL A 7 -7.74 13.89 6.24
C VAL A 7 -7.18 13.11 5.04
N ILE A 8 -6.59 13.81 4.07
CA ILE A 8 -6.06 13.16 2.86
C ILE A 8 -4.86 12.25 3.19
N PRO A 9 -3.81 12.72 3.89
CA PRO A 9 -2.72 11.87 4.38
C PRO A 9 -3.21 10.67 5.21
N ALA A 10 -4.17 10.88 6.11
CA ALA A 10 -4.71 9.81 6.95
C ALA A 10 -5.43 8.73 6.11
N LEU A 11 -6.22 9.14 5.11
CA LEU A 11 -6.90 8.22 4.20
C LEU A 11 -5.90 7.43 3.34
N LEU A 12 -4.85 8.09 2.86
CA LEU A 12 -3.78 7.44 2.09
C LEU A 12 -2.98 6.44 2.94
N ALA A 13 -2.62 6.81 4.17
CA ALA A 13 -1.92 5.94 5.11
C ALA A 13 -2.79 4.72 5.50
N PHE A 14 -4.09 4.94 5.74
CA PHE A 14 -5.05 3.86 5.97
C PHE A 14 -5.11 2.93 4.76
N GLY A 15 -5.24 3.48 3.55
CA GLY A 15 -5.32 2.70 2.33
C GLY A 15 -4.06 1.88 2.04
N LEU A 16 -2.88 2.47 2.20
CA LEU A 16 -1.60 1.76 2.07
C LEU A 16 -1.49 0.63 3.11
N THR A 17 -1.92 0.88 4.34
CA THR A 17 -1.94 -0.14 5.40
C THR A 17 -2.90 -1.27 5.07
N PHE A 18 -4.09 -0.95 4.52
CA PHE A 18 -5.05 -1.94 4.06
C PHE A 18 -4.47 -2.84 2.96
N VAL A 19 -3.80 -2.27 1.96
CA VAL A 19 -3.10 -3.04 0.92
C VAL A 19 -2.02 -3.93 1.55
N ARG A 20 -1.23 -3.39 2.49
CA ARG A 20 -0.19 -4.15 3.20
C ARG A 20 -0.76 -5.36 3.94
N GLU A 21 -1.83 -5.17 4.70
CA GLU A 21 -2.46 -6.24 5.47
C GLU A 21 -3.08 -7.29 4.55
N LEU A 22 -3.76 -6.88 3.48
CA LEU A 22 -4.32 -7.81 2.51
C LEU A 22 -3.22 -8.67 1.85
N VAL A 23 -2.11 -8.08 1.43
CA VAL A 23 -0.97 -8.82 0.84
C VAL A 23 -0.29 -9.72 1.86
N LYS A 24 -0.22 -9.29 3.13
CA LYS A 24 0.30 -10.12 4.22
C LYS A 24 -0.60 -11.33 4.47
N ASP A 25 -1.92 -11.14 4.56
CA ASP A 25 -2.87 -12.24 4.74
C ASP A 25 -2.76 -13.25 3.56
N MET A 26 -2.53 -12.75 2.34
CA MET A 26 -2.27 -13.60 1.18
C MET A 26 -0.97 -14.40 1.32
N ALA A 27 0.07 -13.80 1.91
CA ALA A 27 1.34 -14.47 2.19
C ALA A 27 1.22 -15.56 3.25
N ASP A 28 0.32 -15.34 4.23
CA ASP A 28 0.12 -16.18 5.41
C ASP A 28 -1.02 -17.22 5.22
N ILE A 29 -1.65 -17.30 4.04
CA ILE A 29 -2.82 -18.15 3.74
C ILE A 29 -2.66 -19.62 4.18
N GLU A 30 -1.48 -20.23 3.97
CA GLU A 30 -1.20 -21.61 4.38
C GLU A 30 -1.13 -21.76 5.90
N GLY A 31 -0.55 -20.77 6.58
CA GLY A 31 -0.44 -20.72 8.04
C GLY A 31 -1.80 -20.50 8.68
N ASP A 32 -2.57 -19.54 8.14
CA ASP A 32 -3.93 -19.23 8.57
C ASP A 32 -4.86 -20.43 8.41
N THR A 33 -4.76 -21.15 7.28
CA THR A 33 -5.55 -22.36 7.04
C THR A 33 -5.23 -23.45 8.07
N LYS A 34 -3.94 -23.68 8.37
CA LYS A 34 -3.51 -24.65 9.40
C LYS A 34 -3.93 -24.25 10.81
N ALA A 35 -3.96 -22.96 11.10
CA ALA A 35 -4.40 -22.40 12.38
C ALA A 35 -5.93 -22.29 12.51
N GLY A 36 -6.69 -22.59 11.46
CA GLY A 36 -8.16 -22.47 11.45
C GLY A 36 -8.66 -21.03 11.43
N LEU A 37 -7.85 -20.08 10.96
CA LEU A 37 -8.22 -18.67 10.84
C LEU A 37 -9.00 -18.41 9.54
N ASN A 38 -10.10 -17.66 9.64
CA ASN A 38 -10.96 -17.32 8.51
C ASN A 38 -10.59 -15.96 7.91
N THR A 39 -9.37 -15.82 7.37
CA THR A 39 -8.96 -14.60 6.66
C THR A 39 -9.57 -14.51 5.26
N PHE A 40 -9.59 -13.31 4.69
CA PHE A 40 -10.14 -13.08 3.35
C PHE A 40 -9.54 -14.01 2.28
N PRO A 41 -8.20 -14.15 2.17
CA PRO A 41 -7.59 -15.07 1.20
C PRO A 41 -7.89 -16.54 1.48
N VAL A 42 -8.03 -16.96 2.74
CA VAL A 42 -8.44 -18.34 3.07
C VAL A 42 -9.86 -18.62 2.55
N LYS A 43 -10.78 -17.65 2.70
CA LYS A 43 -12.19 -17.82 2.29
C LYS A 43 -12.42 -17.68 0.79
N PHE A 44 -11.70 -16.78 0.13
CA PHE A 44 -11.96 -16.38 -1.27
C PHE A 44 -10.84 -16.77 -2.25
N GLY A 45 -9.72 -17.27 -1.74
CA GLY A 45 -8.55 -17.69 -2.52
C GLY A 45 -7.64 -16.54 -2.94
N MET A 46 -6.49 -16.91 -3.51
CA MET A 46 -5.45 -15.98 -3.95
C MET A 46 -5.89 -15.06 -5.10
N HIS A 47 -6.66 -15.58 -6.06
CA HIS A 47 -7.07 -14.81 -7.23
C HIS A 47 -7.95 -13.60 -6.89
N LYS A 48 -8.99 -13.81 -6.07
CA LYS A 48 -9.90 -12.73 -5.65
C LYS A 48 -9.18 -11.72 -4.76
N SER A 49 -8.32 -12.21 -3.87
CA SER A 49 -7.53 -11.36 -2.97
C SER A 49 -6.52 -10.51 -3.74
N GLY A 50 -5.84 -11.10 -4.73
CA GLY A 50 -4.93 -10.40 -5.62
C GLY A 50 -5.64 -9.31 -6.43
N TYR A 51 -6.84 -9.59 -6.94
CA TYR A 51 -7.63 -8.58 -7.65
C TYR A 51 -7.99 -7.39 -6.76
N ILE A 52 -8.41 -7.63 -5.51
CA ILE A 52 -8.71 -6.56 -4.56
C ILE A 52 -7.44 -5.78 -4.20
N ALA A 53 -6.32 -6.46 -4.00
CA ALA A 53 -5.04 -5.81 -3.75
C ALA A 53 -4.62 -4.91 -4.92
N ILE A 54 -4.80 -5.35 -6.17
CA ILE A 54 -4.54 -4.55 -7.38
C ILE A 54 -5.41 -3.29 -7.39
N VAL A 55 -6.74 -3.45 -7.22
CA VAL A 55 -7.68 -2.33 -7.27
C VAL A 55 -7.38 -1.33 -6.16
N ALA A 56 -7.15 -1.81 -4.94
CA ALA A 56 -6.80 -0.95 -3.82
C ALA A 56 -5.45 -0.24 -4.05
N ALA A 57 -4.41 -0.96 -4.48
CA ALA A 57 -3.11 -0.38 -4.79
C ALA A 57 -3.20 0.71 -5.86
N PHE A 58 -3.99 0.49 -6.91
CA PHE A 58 -4.19 1.45 -7.99
C PHE A 58 -4.92 2.72 -7.52
N ILE A 59 -5.99 2.56 -6.72
CA ILE A 59 -6.72 3.70 -6.15
C ILE A 59 -5.81 4.53 -5.24
N ILE A 60 -5.02 3.87 -4.39
CA ILE A 60 -4.10 4.55 -3.47
C ILE A 60 -2.95 5.23 -4.21
N GLY A 61 -2.38 4.59 -5.24
CA GLY A 61 -1.33 5.19 -6.06
C GLY A 61 -1.81 6.44 -6.80
N LEU A 62 -3.00 6.39 -7.41
CA LEU A 62 -3.58 7.59 -8.02
C LEU A 62 -3.92 8.67 -7.00
N GLY A 63 -4.44 8.28 -5.83
CA GLY A 63 -4.78 9.20 -4.75
C GLY A 63 -3.55 9.89 -4.15
N SER A 64 -2.41 9.21 -4.10
CA SER A 64 -1.16 9.72 -3.51
C SER A 64 -0.55 10.87 -4.32
N LEU A 65 -0.87 10.98 -5.62
CA LEU A 65 -0.41 12.05 -6.50
C LEU A 65 -1.22 13.34 -6.33
N VAL A 66 -2.45 13.26 -5.82
CA VAL A 66 -3.36 14.42 -5.69
C VAL A 66 -2.77 15.54 -4.80
N PRO A 67 -2.17 15.26 -3.63
CA PRO A 67 -1.55 16.30 -2.79
C PRO A 67 -0.40 17.04 -3.49
N PHE A 68 0.40 16.32 -4.29
CA PHE A 68 1.48 16.92 -5.07
C PHE A 68 0.93 17.81 -6.20
N LEU A 69 -0.07 17.32 -6.95
CA LEU A 69 -0.71 18.08 -8.04
C LEU A 69 -1.40 19.36 -7.55
N LYS A 70 -1.89 19.38 -6.31
CA LYS A 70 -2.45 20.57 -5.66
C LYS A 70 -1.41 21.53 -5.08
N GLY A 71 -0.12 21.18 -5.14
CA GLY A 71 0.98 22.00 -4.64
C GLY A 71 1.09 22.07 -3.12
N TYR A 72 0.52 21.10 -2.39
CA TYR A 72 0.63 21.06 -0.92
C TYR A 72 2.01 20.63 -0.42
N TYR A 73 2.77 19.90 -1.24
CA TYR A 73 4.02 19.24 -0.86
C TYR A 73 5.12 19.51 -1.88
N GLY A 74 6.37 19.63 -1.41
CA GLY A 74 7.52 19.94 -2.26
C GLY A 74 8.10 18.75 -3.04
N LEU A 75 9.13 19.02 -3.86
CA LEU A 75 9.90 17.99 -4.58
C LEU A 75 10.46 16.85 -3.69
N PRO A 76 10.99 17.11 -2.47
CA PRO A 76 11.49 16.04 -1.60
C PRO A 76 10.41 15.02 -1.21
N TYR A 77 9.19 15.49 -0.94
CA TYR A 77 8.04 14.60 -0.66
C TYR A 77 7.76 13.67 -1.84
N LEU A 78 7.71 14.21 -3.06
CA LEU A 78 7.43 13.42 -4.26
C LEU A 78 8.48 12.33 -4.48
N ILE A 79 9.77 12.64 -4.27
CA ILE A 79 10.85 11.67 -4.47
C ILE A 79 10.69 10.48 -3.51
N ILE A 80 10.45 10.75 -2.23
CA ILE A 80 10.28 9.69 -1.21
C ILE A 80 9.00 8.90 -1.48
N LEU A 81 7.91 9.58 -1.84
CA LEU A 81 6.64 8.94 -2.17
C LEU A 81 6.78 8.00 -3.37
N VAL A 82 7.40 8.48 -4.46
CA VAL A 82 7.54 7.68 -5.68
C VAL A 82 8.46 6.48 -5.45
N LEU A 83 9.63 6.70 -4.86
CA LEU A 83 10.61 5.63 -4.62
C LEU A 83 10.15 4.64 -3.56
N GLY A 84 9.54 5.14 -2.48
CA GLY A 84 9.17 4.35 -1.31
C GLY A 84 7.79 3.70 -1.40
N VAL A 85 6.84 4.28 -2.15
CA VAL A 85 5.44 3.84 -2.17
C VAL A 85 4.97 3.49 -3.57
N GLU A 86 5.08 4.40 -4.54
CA GLU A 86 4.54 4.16 -5.89
C GLU A 86 5.23 3.00 -6.62
N ILE A 87 6.57 2.94 -6.59
CA ILE A 87 7.31 1.85 -7.24
C ILE A 87 6.92 0.49 -6.63
N PRO A 88 6.92 0.30 -5.30
CA PRO A 88 6.40 -0.91 -4.67
C PRO A 88 4.96 -1.29 -5.03
N LEU A 89 4.04 -0.31 -5.02
CA LEU A 89 2.64 -0.56 -5.39
C LEU A 89 2.51 -0.97 -6.86
N ALA A 90 3.22 -0.31 -7.77
CA ALA A 90 3.25 -0.65 -9.18
C ALA A 90 3.77 -2.08 -9.40
N MET A 91 4.85 -2.46 -8.72
CA MET A 91 5.37 -3.83 -8.79
C MET A 91 4.34 -4.87 -8.37
N ILE A 92 3.58 -4.62 -7.29
CA ILE A 92 2.50 -5.51 -6.83
C ILE A 92 1.43 -5.64 -7.91
N VAL A 93 0.98 -4.51 -8.46
CA VAL A 93 -0.05 -4.49 -9.50
C VAL A 93 0.39 -5.33 -10.71
N PHE A 94 1.60 -5.08 -11.24
CA PHE A 94 2.10 -5.84 -12.39
C PHE A 94 2.28 -7.33 -12.09
N SER A 95 2.78 -7.67 -10.90
CA SER A 95 3.03 -9.06 -10.52
C SER A 95 1.72 -9.83 -10.37
N PHE A 96 0.75 -9.26 -9.64
CA PHE A 96 -0.53 -9.91 -9.38
C PHE A 96 -1.45 -9.93 -10.61
N LEU A 97 -1.32 -8.97 -11.54
CA LEU A 97 -2.02 -9.01 -12.83
C LEU A 97 -1.56 -10.20 -13.68
N LYS A 98 -0.28 -10.57 -13.60
CA LYS A 98 0.25 -11.73 -14.30
C LYS A 98 -0.21 -13.03 -13.64
N SER A 99 0.01 -13.15 -12.33
CA SER A 99 -0.35 -14.34 -11.54
C SER A 99 -0.26 -14.01 -10.04
N PRO A 100 -1.37 -14.03 -9.28
CA PRO A 100 -1.32 -13.86 -7.84
C PRO A 100 -0.89 -15.17 -7.15
N GLU A 101 0.39 -15.26 -6.79
CA GLU A 101 0.98 -16.42 -6.10
C GLU A 101 1.44 -16.10 -4.69
N ILE A 102 1.47 -17.13 -3.84
CA ILE A 102 1.83 -17.01 -2.41
C ILE A 102 3.28 -16.53 -2.26
N GLU A 103 4.20 -17.02 -3.10
CA GLU A 103 5.60 -16.61 -3.06
C GLU A 103 5.77 -15.11 -3.36
N GLN A 104 5.02 -14.61 -4.34
CA GLN A 104 5.00 -13.19 -4.67
C GLN A 104 4.42 -12.38 -3.51
N ALA A 105 3.31 -12.83 -2.91
CA ALA A 105 2.72 -12.18 -1.74
C ALA A 105 3.69 -12.14 -0.54
N LYS A 106 4.44 -13.23 -0.29
CA LYS A 106 5.49 -13.27 0.75
C LYS A 106 6.59 -12.24 0.48
N ARG A 107 7.06 -12.12 -0.76
CA ARG A 107 8.05 -11.11 -1.15
C ARG A 107 7.51 -9.69 -0.94
N PHE A 108 6.30 -9.39 -1.42
CA PHE A 108 5.72 -8.05 -1.35
C PHE A 108 5.25 -7.66 0.05
N SER A 109 4.87 -8.61 0.91
CA SER A 109 4.58 -8.37 2.32
C SER A 109 5.78 -7.74 3.05
N GLY A 110 7.00 -8.18 2.73
CA GLY A 110 8.23 -7.55 3.21
C GLY A 110 8.42 -6.13 2.67
N VAL A 111 8.29 -5.95 1.35
CA VAL A 111 8.47 -4.65 0.69
C VAL A 111 7.49 -3.60 1.22
N LEU A 112 6.21 -3.96 1.37
CA LEU A 112 5.17 -3.03 1.83
C LEU A 112 5.34 -2.58 3.29
N LYS A 113 6.04 -3.35 4.13
CA LYS A 113 6.43 -2.88 5.47
C LYS A 113 7.32 -1.65 5.35
N PHE A 114 8.33 -1.68 4.48
CA PHE A 114 9.20 -0.54 4.23
C PHE A 114 8.43 0.62 3.58
N SER A 115 7.54 0.32 2.63
CA SER A 115 6.71 1.36 1.99
C SER A 115 5.82 2.11 2.97
N THR A 116 5.26 1.41 3.96
CA THR A 116 4.43 2.05 5.00
C THR A 116 5.26 3.05 5.81
N ILE A 117 6.48 2.67 6.20
CA ILE A 117 7.38 3.55 6.95
C ILE A 117 7.85 4.72 6.07
N ALA A 118 8.20 4.47 4.80
CA ALA A 118 8.61 5.50 3.86
C ALA A 118 7.50 6.53 3.59
N GLY A 119 6.25 6.07 3.43
CA GLY A 119 5.09 6.94 3.27
C GLY A 119 4.88 7.85 4.47
N LEU A 120 5.05 7.32 5.70
CA LEU A 120 5.00 8.14 6.92
C LEU A 120 6.16 9.15 6.96
N MET A 121 7.39 8.75 6.62
CA MET A 121 8.54 9.66 6.57
C MET A 121 8.34 10.79 5.57
N ALA A 122 7.74 10.54 4.40
CA ALA A 122 7.45 11.56 3.41
C ALA A 122 6.60 12.69 4.02
N PHE A 123 5.58 12.36 4.82
CA PHE A 123 4.76 13.36 5.52
C PHE A 123 5.53 14.11 6.61
N PHE A 124 6.38 13.43 7.38
CA PHE A 124 7.14 14.06 8.46
C PHE A 124 8.19 15.05 7.93
N ILE A 125 8.90 14.70 6.86
CA ILE A 125 9.95 15.55 6.28
C ILE A 125 9.36 16.84 5.73
N ASP A 126 8.21 16.78 5.05
CA ASP A 126 7.59 17.98 4.50
C ASP A 126 7.04 18.94 5.59
N ASN A 127 6.51 18.40 6.70
CA ASN A 127 6.09 19.22 7.86
C ASN A 127 7.27 19.90 8.59
N TYR A 128 8.50 19.44 8.37
CA TYR A 128 9.71 19.99 9.00
C TYR A 128 10.51 20.92 8.07
N VAL A 129 10.32 20.79 6.75
CA VAL A 129 10.99 21.57 5.71
C VAL A 129 10.15 22.76 5.23
N SER A 130 8.85 22.79 5.54
CA SER A 130 7.91 23.89 5.21
C SER A 130 7.77 24.94 6.30
#